data_AF-A0A916FT66-F1
#
_entry.id   AF-A0A916FT66-F1
#
_cell.length_a   1.000
_cell.length_b   1.000
_cell.length_c   1.000
_cell.angle_alpha   90.00
_cell.angle_beta   90.00
_cell.angle_gamma   90.00
#
_symmetry.space_group_name_H-M   'P 1'
#
loop_
_entity.id
_entity.type
_entity.pdbx_description
1 polymer ?
#
loop_
_entity_poly.entity_id
_entity_poly.type
_entity_poly.pdbx_seq_one_letter_code
_entity_poly.pdbx_strand_id
1 'polypeptide(L)' 'MTDKTTHFGYKQVDEAEKARHVAGVFDSVADKYDLMNDLMSLGLHRLWKAFAIEVSGVRAGDRVL' A
#
# COMPACT_ATOMS: atom_id res chain seq x y z
N MET A 1 26.73 20.97 8.20
CA MET A 1 25.44 20.27 8.05
C MET A 1 25.66 18.87 8.57
N THR A 2 24.87 18.42 9.53
CA THR A 2 25.01 17.08 10.13
C THR A 2 24.28 16.11 9.20
N ASP A 3 25.02 15.36 8.38
CA ASP A 3 24.43 14.30 7.54
C ASP A 3 23.86 13.22 8.46
N LYS A 4 22.52 13.18 8.56
CA LYS A 4 21.80 12.20 9.37
C LYS A 4 21.58 10.96 8.52
N THR A 5 22.38 9.93 8.76
CA THR A 5 22.15 8.60 8.19
C THR A 5 21.20 7.80 9.07
N THR A 6 20.43 6.90 8.45
CA THR A 6 19.43 6.05 9.09
C THR A 6 19.49 4.65 8.50
N HIS A 7 18.92 3.67 9.21
CA HIS A 7 18.97 2.28 8.78
C HIS A 7 17.74 1.90 7.93
N PHE A 8 18.00 1.23 6.81
CA PHE A 8 17.00 0.56 5.98
C PHE A 8 17.39 -0.91 5.81
N GLY A 9 16.74 -1.80 6.56
CA GLY A 9 17.15 -3.19 6.68
C GLY A 9 18.57 -3.30 7.25
N TYR A 10 19.50 -3.90 6.49
CA TYR A 10 20.91 -4.05 6.85
C TYR A 10 21.83 -2.94 6.32
N LYS A 11 21.29 -1.94 5.60
CA LYS A 11 22.07 -0.85 4.99
C LYS A 11 21.86 0.48 5.72
N GLN A 12 22.93 1.27 5.83
CA GLN A 12 22.83 2.70 6.18
C GLN A 12 22.54 3.50 4.92
N VAL A 13 21.51 4.33 4.98
CA VAL A 13 21.06 5.22 3.92
C VAL A 13 20.91 6.62 4.49
N ASP A 14 20.97 7.65 3.66
CA ASP A 14 20.63 9.00 4.09
C ASP A 14 19.15 9.06 4.54
N GLU A 15 18.84 9.81 5.60
CA GLU A 15 17.47 9.99 6.08
C GLU A 15 16.53 10.53 4.99
N ALA A 16 17.04 11.38 4.10
CA ALA A 16 16.29 11.89 2.95
C ALA A 16 15.98 10.78 1.90
N GLU A 17 16.83 9.76 1.80
CA GLU A 17 16.70 8.67 0.83
C GLU A 17 15.91 7.47 1.37
N LYS A 18 15.85 7.30 2.70
CA LYS A 18 15.09 6.23 3.35
C LYS A 18 13.63 6.19 2.89
N ALA A 19 12.96 7.35 2.82
CA ALA A 19 11.57 7.43 2.41
C ALA A 19 11.35 6.90 0.98
N ARG A 20 12.29 7.19 0.06
CA ARG A 20 12.24 6.66 -1.32
C ARG A 20 12.47 5.16 -1.37
N HIS A 21 13.38 4.64 -0.56
CA HIS A 21 13.62 3.20 -0.47
C HIS A 21 12.42 2.44 0.10
N VAL A 22 11.76 2.99 1.12
CA VAL A 22 10.52 2.44 1.67
C VAL A 22 9.43 2.41 0.60
N ALA A 23 9.22 3.52 -0.11
CA ALA A 23 8.24 3.60 -1.20
C ALA A 23 8.50 2.55 -2.28
N GLY A 24 9.76 2.39 -2.73
CA GLY A 24 10.11 1.39 -3.75
C GLY A 24 9.85 -0.06 -3.31
N VAL A 25 10.00 -0.39 -2.02
CA VAL A 25 9.61 -1.71 -1.51
C VAL A 25 8.10 -1.88 -1.54
N PHE A 26 7.33 -0.89 -1.11
CA PHE A 26 5.86 -0.94 -1.20
C PHE A 26 5.37 -1.09 -2.64
N ASP A 27 5.95 -0.35 -3.58
CA ASP A 27 5.63 -0.47 -5.01
C ASP A 27 5.91 -1.88 -5.54
N SER A 28 7.08 -2.46 -5.19
CA SER A 28 7.46 -3.81 -5.64
C SER A 28 6.56 -4.93 -5.10
N VAL A 29 5.85 -4.65 -4.02
CA VAL A 29 5.04 -5.61 -3.27
C VAL A 29 3.56 -5.45 -3.61
N ALA A 30 3.09 -4.24 -3.95
CA ALA A 30 1.73 -3.95 -4.36
C ALA A 30 1.29 -4.80 -5.56
N ASP A 31 2.07 -4.81 -6.65
CA ASP A 31 1.74 -5.58 -7.86
C ASP A 31 1.62 -7.09 -7.59
N LYS A 32 2.46 -7.63 -6.70
CA LYS A 32 2.43 -9.05 -6.32
C LYS A 32 1.20 -9.39 -5.48
N TYR A 33 0.78 -8.49 -4.60
CA TYR A 33 -0.42 -8.68 -3.80
C TYR A 33 -1.69 -8.58 -4.64
N ASP A 34 -1.75 -7.68 -5.62
CA ASP A 34 -2.89 -7.57 -6.52
C ASP A 34 -3.06 -8.87 -7.32
N LEU A 35 -1.97 -9.41 -7.89
CA LEU A 35 -2.01 -10.69 -8.59
C LEU A 35 -2.44 -11.85 -7.68
N MET A 36 -1.90 -11.93 -6.46
CA MET A 36 -2.31 -12.96 -5.49
C MET A 36 -3.77 -12.80 -5.08
N ASN A 37 -4.27 -11.59 -4.86
CA ASN A 37 -5.65 -11.36 -4.50
C ASN A 37 -6.60 -11.73 -5.63
N ASP A 38 -6.30 -11.34 -6.88
CA ASP A 38 -7.08 -11.74 -8.04
C ASP A 38 -7.12 -13.27 -8.20
N LEU A 39 -5.97 -13.95 -8.05
CA LEU A 39 -5.85 -15.39 -8.27
C LEU A 39 -6.41 -16.24 -7.11
N MET A 40 -6.10 -15.91 -5.85
CA MET A 40 -6.58 -16.65 -4.68
C MET A 40 -8.08 -16.44 -4.43
N SER A 41 -8.59 -15.24 -4.70
CA SER A 41 -10.03 -14.98 -4.59
C SER A 41 -10.80 -15.36 -5.85
N LEU A 42 -10.15 -15.73 -6.95
CA LEU A 42 -10.78 -15.82 -8.28
C LEU A 42 -11.61 -14.55 -8.60
N GLY A 43 -11.14 -13.39 -8.15
CA GLY A 43 -11.82 -12.11 -8.30
C GLY A 43 -12.93 -11.79 -7.27
N LEU A 44 -13.23 -12.66 -6.28
CA LEU A 44 -14.29 -12.42 -5.27
C LEU A 44 -14.09 -11.13 -4.46
N HIS A 45 -12.85 -10.69 -4.26
CA HIS A 45 -12.56 -9.46 -3.52
C HIS A 45 -13.20 -8.21 -4.18
N ARG A 46 -13.55 -8.26 -5.48
CA ARG A 46 -14.32 -7.21 -6.17
C ARG A 46 -15.76 -7.16 -5.68
N LEU A 47 -16.36 -8.33 -5.46
CA LEU A 47 -17.70 -8.44 -4.89
C LEU A 47 -17.71 -7.99 -3.43
N TRP A 48 -16.68 -8.33 -2.65
CA TRP A 48 -16.55 -7.83 -1.28
C TRP A 48 -16.36 -6.31 -1.21
N LYS A 49 -15.60 -5.71 -2.13
CA LYS A 49 -15.50 -4.25 -2.24
C LYS A 49 -16.86 -3.61 -2.57
N ALA A 50 -17.61 -4.15 -3.52
CA ALA A 50 -18.94 -3.66 -3.87
C ALA A 50 -19.92 -3.78 -2.69
N PHE A 51 -19.92 -4.94 -2.03
CA PHE A 51 -20.73 -5.19 -0.84
C PHE A 51 -20.36 -4.26 0.32
N ALA A 52 -19.07 -4.03 0.55
CA ALA A 52 -18.62 -3.12 1.60
C ALA A 52 -19.10 -1.69 1.34
N ILE A 53 -19.05 -1.21 0.09
CA ILE A 53 -19.59 0.11 -0.28
C ILE A 53 -21.10 0.14 -0.02
N GLU A 54 -21.84 -0.87 -0.46
CA GLU A 54 -23.30 -0.94 -0.30
C GLU A 54 -23.73 -0.97 1.18
N VAL A 55 -23.05 -1.79 2.00
CA VAL A 55 -23.33 -1.91 3.44
C VAL A 55 -22.87 -0.69 4.22
N SER A 56 -21.77 -0.05 3.80
CA SER A 56 -21.27 1.16 4.49
C SER A 56 -22.23 2.35 4.40
N GLY A 57 -23.17 2.33 3.45
CA GLY A 57 -24.12 3.43 3.24
C GLY A 57 -23.47 4.72 2.73
N VAL A 58 -22.19 4.66 2.34
CA VAL A 58 -21.39 5.80 1.84
C VAL A 58 -21.97 6.29 0.52
N ARG A 59 -22.18 7.61 0.42
CA ARG A 59 -22.76 8.30 -0.72
C ARG A 59 -21.74 9.21 -1.39
N ALA A 60 -22.08 9.60 -2.63
CA ALA A 60 -21.30 10.61 -3.33
C ALA A 60 -21.23 11.90 -2.49
N GLY A 61 -20.00 12.32 -2.14
CA GLY A 61 -19.73 13.48 -1.28
C GLY A 61 -19.26 13.12 0.13
N ASP A 62 -19.40 11.87 0.55
CA ASP A 62 -18.91 11.42 1.85
C ASP A 62 -17.38 11.30 1.86
N ARG A 63 -16.78 11.63 3.00
CA ARG A 63 -15.34 11.52 3.22
C ARG A 63 -15.05 10.31 4.11
N VAL A 64 -14.47 9.27 3.51
CA VAL A 64 -13.99 8.07 4.20
C VAL A 64 -12.47 8.19 4.38
N LEU A 65 -11.95 7.78 5.55
CA LEU A 65 -10.54 7.92 5.96
C LEU A 65 -9.73 6.66 5.64
#